data_AF-A0A939LMR1-F1
#
_entry.id   AF-A0A939LMR1-F1
#
_cell.length_a   1.000
_cell.length_b   1.000
_cell.length_c   1.000
_cell.angle_alpha   90.00
_cell.angle_beta   90.00
_cell.angle_gamma   90.00
#
_symmetry.space_group_name_H-M   'P 1'
#
loop_
_entity.id
_entity.type
_entity.pdbx_description
1 polymer ?
#
loop_
_entity_poly.entity_id
_entity_poly.type
_entity_poly.pdbx_seq_one_letter_code
_entity_poly.pdbx_strand_id
1 'polypeptide(L)'
;MSDTPTAAARASAGPTDWVSGERVFAPPAGTLDPDWLVPAVLEAVPGATPGQAQTAVVAAWQATRAAEPVPGGTPLERAAAGAVAEAVRAFGA
;
A
#
# COMPACT_ATOMS: atom_id res chain seq x y z
N MET A 1 46.90 12.43 25.45
CA MET A 1 45.57 12.85 24.95
C MET A 1 45.28 11.97 23.75
N SER A 2 44.97 10.68 23.96
CA SER A 2 43.66 10.11 24.36
C SER A 2 42.64 10.17 23.23
N ASP A 3 42.49 8.99 22.59
CA ASP A 3 41.41 8.53 21.72
C ASP A 3 40.00 8.73 22.27
N THR A 4 39.01 8.88 21.38
CA THR A 4 37.84 7.98 21.20
C THR A 4 36.67 8.71 20.51
N PRO A 5 36.00 8.08 19.52
CA PRO A 5 34.95 8.66 18.69
C PRO A 5 33.58 8.75 19.39
N THR A 6 32.81 9.80 19.12
CA THR A 6 31.38 9.84 19.45
C THR A 6 30.59 9.17 18.33
N ALA A 7 30.10 7.96 18.63
CA ALA A 7 29.19 7.21 17.79
C ALA A 7 27.90 8.00 17.53
N ALA A 8 27.55 8.16 16.26
CA ALA A 8 26.20 8.52 15.85
C ALA A 8 25.28 7.36 16.24
N ALA A 9 24.45 7.58 17.26
CA ALA A 9 23.42 6.64 17.65
C ALA A 9 22.50 6.38 16.45
N ARG A 10 22.52 5.13 15.95
CA ARG A 10 21.50 4.62 15.05
C ARG A 10 20.15 4.74 15.76
N ALA A 11 19.29 5.62 15.26
CA ALA A 11 17.89 5.62 15.64
C ALA A 11 17.29 4.30 15.16
N SER A 12 17.09 3.37 16.10
CA SER A 12 16.33 2.15 15.87
C SER A 12 14.86 2.52 15.66
N ALA A 13 14.44 2.63 14.39
CA ALA A 13 13.02 2.64 14.05
C ALA A 13 12.43 1.27 14.42
N GLY A 14 11.54 1.26 15.41
CA GLY A 14 10.78 0.07 15.80
C GLY A 14 9.68 -0.23 14.77
N PRO A 15 9.13 -1.45 14.73
CA PRO A 15 8.25 -1.90 13.65
C PRO A 15 6.84 -1.30 13.62
N THR A 16 6.56 -0.22 14.36
CA THR A 16 5.17 0.27 14.53
C THR A 16 5.08 1.76 14.82
N ASP A 17 5.88 2.58 14.14
CA ASP A 17 5.69 4.04 14.17
C ASP A 17 4.67 4.46 13.11
N TRP A 18 3.39 4.47 13.47
CA TRP A 18 2.33 5.11 12.70
C TRP A 18 2.21 6.58 13.12
N VAL A 19 2.64 7.51 12.26
CA VAL A 19 2.40 8.95 12.43
C VAL A 19 1.01 9.28 11.91
N SER A 20 0.07 9.54 12.82
CA SER A 20 -1.24 10.11 12.49
C SER A 20 -1.10 11.62 12.36
N GLY A 21 -1.14 12.14 11.13
CA GLY A 21 -1.17 13.59 10.94
C GLY A 21 -0.76 14.14 9.59
N GLU A 22 -1.31 13.68 8.47
CA GLU A 22 -1.45 14.56 7.30
C GLU A 22 -2.69 14.18 6.50
N ARG A 23 -3.63 15.13 6.35
CA ARG A 23 -4.79 14.98 5.47
C ARG A 23 -4.30 15.07 4.03
N VAL A 24 -3.98 13.94 3.42
CA VAL A 24 -3.61 13.88 2.00
C VAL A 24 -4.87 14.04 1.15
N PHE A 25 -5.23 15.29 0.87
CA PHE A 25 -6.14 15.62 -0.21
C PHE A 25 -5.42 15.32 -1.53
N ALA A 26 -6.03 14.44 -2.34
CA ALA A 26 -5.56 13.83 -3.57
C ALA A 26 -4.39 14.55 -4.30
N PRO A 27 -3.26 13.86 -4.56
CA PRO A 27 -2.15 14.49 -5.27
C PRO A 27 -2.23 14.24 -6.78
N PRO A 28 -1.61 15.10 -7.61
CA PRO A 28 -1.63 14.98 -9.06
C PRO A 28 -1.03 13.65 -9.49
N ALA A 29 -1.66 12.98 -10.46
CA ALA A 29 -1.28 11.71 -11.09
C ALA A 29 0.00 11.05 -10.53
N GLY A 30 -0.12 10.25 -9.47
CA GLY A 30 1.03 9.46 -8.96
C GLY A 30 1.14 9.21 -7.46
N THR A 31 0.09 9.40 -6.66
CA THR A 31 0.22 9.33 -5.18
C THR A 31 -0.90 8.56 -4.48
N LEU A 32 -1.62 7.71 -5.22
CA LEU A 32 -2.37 6.64 -4.58
C LEU A 32 -1.35 5.65 -4.02
N ASP A 33 -1.28 5.54 -2.69
CA ASP A 33 -0.55 4.46 -2.04
C ASP A 33 -1.44 3.20 -2.05
N PRO A 34 -1.03 2.12 -2.72
CA PRO A 34 -1.80 0.88 -2.77
C PRO A 34 -2.08 0.31 -1.37
N ASP A 35 -1.19 0.55 -0.39
CA ASP A 35 -1.38 0.03 0.97
C ASP A 35 -2.64 0.59 1.65
N TRP A 36 -3.14 1.75 1.22
CA TRP A 36 -4.39 2.33 1.73
C TRP A 36 -5.63 1.51 1.37
N LEU A 37 -5.54 0.63 0.37
CA LEU A 37 -6.67 -0.21 -0.08
C LEU A 37 -6.74 -1.54 0.66
N VAL A 38 -5.71 -1.91 1.44
CA VAL A 38 -5.65 -3.18 2.17
C VAL A 38 -6.86 -3.40 3.09
N PRO A 39 -7.32 -2.43 3.90
CA PRO A 39 -8.50 -2.61 4.75
C PRO A 39 -9.77 -2.96 3.96
N ALA A 40 -10.02 -2.28 2.83
CA ALA A 40 -11.18 -2.55 1.98
C ALA A 40 -11.17 -3.97 1.40
N VAL A 41 -9.98 -4.49 1.08
CA VAL A 41 -9.83 -5.89 0.61
C VAL A 41 -10.06 -6.89 1.74
N LEU A 42 -9.59 -6.60 2.95
CA LEU A 42 -9.81 -7.46 4.13
C LEU A 42 -11.27 -7.50 4.55
N GLU A 43 -12.00 -6.38 4.45
CA GLU A 43 -13.44 -6.32 4.67
C GLU A 43 -14.20 -7.18 3.65
N ALA A 44 -13.78 -7.15 2.38
CA ALA A 44 -14.38 -7.95 1.31
C ALA A 44 -14.01 -9.45 1.40
N VAL A 45 -12.86 -9.78 2.00
CA VAL A 45 -12.34 -11.15 2.10
C VAL A 45 -11.87 -11.43 3.54
N PRO A 46 -12.79 -11.76 4.47
CA PRO A 46 -12.48 -11.92 5.91
C PRO A 46 -11.49 -13.04 6.25
N GLY A 47 -11.19 -13.93 5.30
CA GLY A 47 -10.22 -15.04 5.47
C GLY A 47 -8.81 -14.72 4.97
N ALA A 48 -8.59 -13.56 4.37
CA ALA A 48 -7.27 -13.14 3.89
C ALA A 48 -6.44 -12.52 5.01
N THR A 49 -5.13 -12.72 4.96
CA THR A 49 -4.20 -12.01 5.86
C THR A 49 -3.83 -10.64 5.27
N PRO A 50 -3.38 -9.68 6.11
CA PRO A 50 -2.92 -8.38 5.61
C PRO A 50 -1.82 -8.49 4.54
N GLY A 51 -0.87 -9.41 4.69
CA GLY A 51 0.19 -9.62 3.70
C GLY A 51 -0.33 -10.18 2.36
N GLN A 52 -1.33 -11.06 2.39
CA GLN A 52 -2.00 -11.55 1.18
C GLN A 52 -2.76 -10.42 0.48
N ALA A 53 -3.50 -9.62 1.24
CA ALA A 53 -4.24 -8.47 0.71
C ALA A 53 -3.29 -7.42 0.10
N GLN A 54 -2.20 -7.08 0.79
CA GLN A 54 -1.17 -6.17 0.28
C GLN A 54 -0.56 -6.69 -1.03
N THR A 55 -0.17 -7.98 -1.07
CA THR A 55 0.40 -8.59 -2.27
C THR A 55 -0.57 -8.49 -3.46
N ALA A 56 -1.84 -8.81 -3.24
CA ALA A 56 -2.86 -8.75 -4.29
C ALA A 56 -3.13 -7.32 -4.78
N VAL A 57 -3.19 -6.36 -3.87
CA VAL A 57 -3.39 -4.94 -4.20
C VAL A 57 -2.21 -4.36 -4.97
N VAL A 58 -0.98 -4.65 -4.55
CA VAL A 58 0.22 -4.22 -5.28
C VAL A 58 0.25 -4.84 -6.67
N ALA A 59 -0.06 -6.13 -6.81
CA ALA A 59 -0.12 -6.78 -8.12
C ALA A 59 -1.18 -6.15 -9.04
N ALA A 60 -2.37 -5.85 -8.53
CA ALA A 60 -3.43 -5.21 -9.29
C ALA A 60 -3.08 -3.75 -9.69
N TRP A 61 -2.44 -3.01 -8.80
CA TRP A 61 -1.95 -1.65 -9.08
C TRP A 61 -0.88 -1.64 -10.18
N GLN A 62 0.11 -2.54 -10.10
CA GLN A 62 1.17 -2.63 -11.10
C GLN A 62 0.61 -3.02 -12.48
N ALA A 63 -0.30 -4.01 -12.54
CA ALA A 63 -0.96 -4.37 -13.79
C ALA A 63 -1.74 -3.18 -14.39
N THR A 64 -2.48 -2.45 -13.56
CA THR A 64 -3.21 -1.24 -14.00
C THR A 64 -2.26 -0.16 -14.54
N ARG A 65 -1.12 0.07 -13.87
CA ARG A 65 -0.09 1.04 -14.29
C ARG A 65 0.62 0.64 -15.57
N ALA A 66 0.83 -0.66 -15.79
CA ALA A 66 1.43 -1.21 -16.99
C ALA A 66 0.44 -1.34 -18.17
N ALA A 67 -0.84 -1.02 -17.96
CA ALA A 67 -1.94 -1.31 -18.89
C ALA A 67 -2.01 -2.81 -19.27
N GLU A 68 -1.67 -3.67 -18.30
CA GLU A 68 -1.71 -5.12 -18.41
C GLU A 68 -3.01 -5.68 -17.81
N PRO A 69 -3.38 -6.93 -18.16
CA PRO A 69 -4.50 -7.61 -17.54
C PRO A 69 -4.33 -7.71 -16.01
N VAL A 70 -5.31 -7.19 -15.28
CA VAL A 70 -5.33 -7.27 -13.80
C VAL A 70 -5.65 -8.70 -13.36
N PRO A 71 -4.88 -9.29 -12.43
CA PRO A 71 -5.18 -10.61 -11.87
C PRO A 71 -6.59 -10.68 -11.26
N GLY A 72 -7.28 -11.82 -11.43
CA GLY A 72 -8.68 -11.98 -10.98
C GLY A 72 -9.17 -13.42 -10.84
N GLY A 73 -8.25 -14.39 -10.79
CA GLY A 73 -8.57 -15.81 -10.68
C GLY A 73 -9.12 -16.19 -9.29
N THR A 74 -8.65 -15.51 -8.24
CA THR A 74 -9.11 -15.77 -6.86
C THR A 74 -10.08 -14.71 -6.34
N PRO A 75 -10.89 -15.00 -5.30
CA PRO A 75 -11.72 -13.98 -4.64
C PRO A 75 -10.91 -12.78 -4.13
N LEU A 76 -9.70 -13.04 -3.63
CA LEU A 76 -8.78 -12.01 -3.15
C LEU A 76 -8.30 -11.10 -4.28
N GLU A 77 -7.89 -11.69 -5.41
CA GLU A 77 -7.47 -10.93 -6.59
C GLU A 77 -8.60 -10.07 -7.16
N ARG A 78 -9.84 -10.60 -7.21
CA ARG A 78 -11.00 -9.81 -7.66
C ARG A 78 -11.33 -8.66 -6.73
N ALA A 79 -11.24 -8.87 -5.41
CA ALA A 79 -11.45 -7.81 -4.43
C ALA A 79 -10.38 -6.70 -4.57
N ALA A 80 -9.10 -7.09 -4.71
CA ALA A 80 -8.01 -6.15 -4.94
C ALA A 80 -8.16 -5.39 -6.27
N ALA A 81 -8.49 -6.08 -7.36
CA ALA A 81 -8.75 -5.47 -8.66
C ALA A 81 -9.91 -4.46 -8.61
N GLY A 82 -11.00 -4.82 -7.92
CA GLY A 82 -12.14 -3.92 -7.69
C GLY A 82 -11.76 -2.67 -6.92
N ALA A 83 -11.04 -2.83 -5.80
CA ALA A 83 -10.58 -1.72 -4.97
C ALA A 83 -9.66 -0.77 -5.75
N VAL A 84 -8.71 -1.31 -6.52
CA VAL A 84 -7.81 -0.51 -7.36
C VAL A 84 -8.59 0.21 -8.47
N ALA A 85 -9.52 -0.47 -9.14
CA ALA A 85 -10.31 0.14 -10.20
C ALA A 85 -11.20 1.29 -9.67
N GLU A 86 -11.80 1.14 -8.48
CA GLU A 86 -12.53 2.22 -7.82
C GLU A 86 -11.62 3.38 -7.44
N ALA A 87 -10.45 3.10 -6.86
CA ALA A 87 -9.49 4.13 -6.49
C ALA A 87 -8.99 4.92 -7.72
N VAL A 88 -8.69 4.24 -8.83
CA VAL A 88 -8.31 4.89 -10.09
C VAL A 88 -9.45 5.75 -10.64
N ARG A 89 -10.71 5.29 -10.58
CA ARG A 89 -11.86 6.12 -10.97
C ARG A 89 -12.02 7.36 -10.09
N ALA A 90 -11.81 7.22 -8.79
CA ALA A 90 -12.02 8.28 -7.81
C ALA A 90 -10.90 9.34 -7.82
N PHE A 91 -9.66 8.92 -8.10
CA PHE A 91 -8.47 9.75 -7.89
C PHE A 91 -7.56 9.87 -9.13
N GLY A 92 -7.80 9.12 -10.19
CA GLY A 92 -7.04 9.20 -11.44
C GLY A 92 -7.58 10.27 -12.38
N ALA A 93 -6.96 11.45 -12.37
CA ALA A 93 -7.08 12.47 -13.41
C ALA A 93 -5.68 12.87 -13.90
#